data_AF-A0A1I5YI04-F1
#
_entry.id   AF-A0A1I5YI04-F1
#
_cell.length_a   1.000
_cell.length_b   1.000
_cell.length_c   1.000
_cell.angle_alpha   90.00
_cell.angle_beta   90.00
_cell.angle_gamma   90.00
#
_symmetry.space_group_name_H-M   'P 1'
#
loop_
_entity.id
_entity.type
_entity.pdbx_description
1 polymer ?
#
loop_
_entity_poly.entity_id
_entity_poly.type
_entity_poly.pdbx_seq_one_letter_code
_entity_poly.pdbx_strand_id
1 'polypeptide(L)'
;MLNDTEHKNAYIEAKMKQFKLVDMRTQYRDIIQEAEQESLGYMDFLLRLLELEDSGKTSRRTEKLLVKAGFDSASSLEDIDYSFNPSLDKDKIDELGRLTFLDNRENIIIIGPPGVGKSMIATGIGRNACRK
;
A
#
# COMPACT_ATOMS: atom_id res chain seq x y z
N MET A 1 36.40 -12.63 -19.80
CA MET A 1 35.75 -12.42 -18.48
C MET A 1 34.55 -11.46 -18.55
N LEU A 2 34.49 -10.51 -19.49
CA LEU A 2 33.35 -9.57 -19.62
C LEU A 2 32.01 -10.24 -20.04
N ASN A 3 32.01 -11.33 -20.82
CA ASN A 3 30.77 -11.98 -21.27
C ASN A 3 29.95 -12.67 -20.15
N ASP A 4 30.58 -13.16 -19.07
CA ASP A 4 29.86 -13.99 -18.09
C ASP A 4 28.93 -13.16 -17.18
N THR A 5 29.37 -11.98 -16.77
CA THR A 5 28.55 -11.03 -15.99
C THR A 5 27.38 -10.49 -16.81
N GLU A 6 27.61 -10.22 -18.10
CA GLU A 6 26.57 -9.72 -19.00
C GLU A 6 25.49 -10.78 -19.25
N HIS A 7 25.87 -12.05 -19.42
CA HIS A 7 24.94 -13.18 -19.50
C HIS A 7 24.15 -13.39 -18.19
N LYS A 8 24.82 -13.26 -17.03
CA LYS A 8 24.16 -13.33 -15.71
C LYS A 8 23.10 -12.24 -15.56
N ASN A 9 23.43 -11.00 -15.91
CA ASN A 9 22.49 -9.87 -15.85
C ASN A 9 21.29 -10.07 -16.77
N ALA A 10 21.53 -10.49 -18.01
CA ALA A 10 20.46 -10.77 -18.98
C ALA A 10 19.52 -11.88 -18.48
N TYR A 11 20.07 -12.94 -17.88
CA TYR A 11 19.28 -14.02 -17.28
C TYR A 11 18.45 -13.53 -16.08
N ILE A 12 19.05 -12.76 -15.17
CA ILE A 12 18.36 -12.18 -14.00
C ILE A 12 17.19 -11.31 -14.45
N GLU A 13 17.41 -10.40 -15.41
CA GLU A 13 16.36 -9.51 -15.91
C GLU A 13 15.22 -10.27 -16.59
N ALA A 14 15.55 -11.29 -17.39
CA ALA A 14 14.56 -12.13 -18.04
C ALA A 14 13.70 -12.89 -17.01
N LYS A 15 14.31 -13.44 -15.96
CA LYS A 15 13.60 -14.15 -14.89
C LYS A 15 12.78 -13.22 -14.00
N MET A 16 13.30 -12.05 -13.63
CA MET A 16 12.55 -11.03 -12.91
C MET A 16 11.33 -10.56 -13.70
N LYS A 17 11.48 -10.39 -15.03
CA LYS A 17 10.35 -10.09 -15.92
C LYS A 17 9.31 -11.22 -15.96
N GLN A 18 9.76 -12.48 -16.07
CA GLN A 18 8.88 -13.66 -16.07
C GLN A 18 8.06 -13.76 -14.77
N PHE A 19 8.69 -13.51 -13.63
CA PHE A 19 8.05 -13.58 -12.31
C PHE A 19 7.30 -12.31 -11.89
N LYS A 20 7.26 -11.29 -12.75
CA LYS A 20 6.64 -9.98 -12.47
C LYS A 20 7.23 -9.30 -11.23
N LEU A 21 8.55 -9.42 -11.04
CA LEU A 21 9.32 -8.74 -9.99
C LEU A 21 9.69 -7.33 -10.49
N VAL A 22 8.71 -6.43 -10.50
CA VAL A 22 8.83 -5.15 -11.23
C VAL A 22 9.77 -4.19 -10.52
N ASP A 23 9.67 -4.08 -9.19
CA ASP A 23 10.47 -3.14 -8.41
C ASP A 23 11.90 -3.66 -8.28
N MET A 24 12.06 -4.96 -7.99
CA MET A 24 13.38 -5.59 -7.97
C MET A 24 14.08 -5.40 -9.31
N ARG A 25 13.42 -5.64 -10.44
CA ARG A 25 14.05 -5.47 -11.76
C ARG A 25 14.54 -4.03 -11.98
N THR A 26 13.88 -3.05 -11.38
CA THR A 26 14.22 -1.64 -11.57
C THR A 26 15.38 -1.20 -10.68
N GLN A 27 15.51 -1.76 -9.47
CA GLN A 27 16.47 -1.27 -8.47
C GLN A 27 17.49 -2.32 -7.98
N TYR A 28 17.46 -3.57 -8.46
CA TYR A 28 18.36 -4.62 -7.96
C TYR A 28 19.84 -4.26 -8.09
N ARG A 29 20.22 -3.47 -9.11
CA ARG A 29 21.60 -3.02 -9.30
C ARG A 29 22.04 -2.05 -8.22
N ASP A 30 21.16 -1.15 -7.83
CA ASP A 30 21.43 -0.17 -6.77
C ASP A 30 21.59 -0.89 -5.43
N ILE A 31 20.73 -1.89 -5.16
CA ILE A 31 20.83 -2.72 -3.94
C ILE A 31 22.11 -3.57 -3.93
N ILE A 32 22.56 -4.07 -5.09
CA ILE A 32 23.85 -4.78 -5.17
C ILE A 32 25.00 -3.82 -4.81
N GLN A 33 25.00 -2.60 -5.34
CA GLN A 33 26.02 -1.60 -5.02
C GLN A 33 26.00 -1.21 -3.53
N GLU A 34 24.81 -1.01 -2.95
CA GLU A 34 24.67 -0.77 -1.51
C GLU A 34 25.19 -1.95 -0.68
N ALA A 35 24.88 -3.18 -1.08
CA ALA A 35 25.36 -4.38 -0.39
C ALA A 35 26.89 -4.54 -0.44
N GLU A 36 27.51 -4.18 -1.56
CA GLU A 36 28.96 -4.15 -1.68
C GLU A 36 29.59 -3.06 -0.79
N GLN A 37 28.95 -1.89 -0.67
CA GLN A 37 29.43 -0.78 0.16
C GLN A 37 29.24 -1.02 1.66
N GLU A 38 28.06 -1.50 2.05
CA GLU A 38 27.67 -1.74 3.45
C GLU A 38 28.14 -3.11 3.97
N SER A 39 28.74 -3.95 3.12
CA SER A 39 29.10 -5.34 3.44
C SER A 39 27.91 -6.12 4.01
N LEU A 40 26.74 -5.95 3.39
CA LEU A 40 25.50 -6.61 3.82
C LEU A 40 25.65 -8.13 3.81
N GLY A 41 25.14 -8.79 4.85
CA GLY A 41 25.06 -10.25 4.87
C GLY A 41 24.16 -10.76 3.75
N TYR A 42 24.41 -11.99 3.27
CA TYR A 42 23.60 -12.59 2.19
C TYR A 42 22.10 -12.65 2.53
N MET A 43 21.78 -12.88 3.81
CA MET A 43 20.40 -12.88 4.31
C MET A 43 19.77 -11.48 4.25
N ASP A 44 20.49 -10.46 4.69
CA ASP A 44 19.99 -9.08 4.72
C ASP A 44 19.81 -8.53 3.30
N PHE A 45 20.72 -8.87 2.39
CA PHE A 45 20.59 -8.55 0.97
C PHE A 45 19.33 -9.17 0.36
N LEU A 46 19.09 -10.47 0.59
CA LEU A 46 17.88 -11.14 0.09
C LEU A 46 16.62 -10.53 0.70
N LEU A 47 16.64 -10.23 2.00
CA LEU A 47 15.52 -9.60 2.70
C LEU A 47 15.17 -8.24 2.08
N ARG A 48 16.16 -7.36 1.92
CA ARG A 48 15.97 -6.01 1.34
C ARG A 48 15.42 -6.05 -0.08
N LEU A 49 15.91 -6.99 -0.88
CA LEU A 49 15.39 -7.24 -2.23
C LEU A 49 13.91 -7.66 -2.23
N LEU A 50 13.51 -8.53 -1.30
CA LEU A 50 12.12 -8.98 -1.19
C LEU A 50 11.20 -7.91 -0.62
N GLU A 51 11.65 -7.14 0.37
CA GLU A 51 10.92 -6.00 0.94
C GLU A 51 10.63 -4.92 -0.11
N LEU A 52 11.59 -4.66 -1.00
CA LEU A 52 11.39 -3.75 -2.11
C LEU A 52 10.25 -4.21 -3.03
N GLU A 53 10.22 -5.49 -3.39
CA GLU A 53 9.15 -6.02 -4.24
C GLU A 53 7.79 -6.03 -3.54
N ASP A 54 7.78 -6.41 -2.27
CA ASP A 54 6.55 -6.50 -1.49
C ASP A 54 5.91 -5.12 -1.30
N SER A 55 6.72 -4.12 -0.93
CA SER A 55 6.27 -2.74 -0.80
C SER A 55 5.76 -2.17 -2.13
N GLY A 56 6.47 -2.39 -3.23
CA GLY A 56 6.03 -1.91 -4.54
C GLY A 56 4.78 -2.62 -5.08
N LYS A 57 4.65 -3.94 -4.85
CA LYS A 57 3.40 -4.68 -5.16
C LYS A 57 2.22 -4.15 -4.35
N THR A 58 2.41 -3.94 -3.06
CA THR A 58 1.39 -3.41 -2.15
C THR A 58 0.96 -2.00 -2.55
N SER A 59 1.92 -1.14 -2.90
CA SER A 59 1.65 0.21 -3.40
C SER A 59 0.82 0.19 -4.69
N ARG A 60 1.25 -0.58 -5.71
CA ARG A 60 0.50 -0.71 -6.97
C ARG A 60 -0.89 -1.33 -6.79
N ARG A 61 -1.04 -2.28 -5.88
CA ARG A 61 -2.35 -2.86 -5.55
C ARG A 61 -3.26 -1.79 -4.94
N THR A 62 -2.75 -1.07 -3.96
CA THR A 62 -3.47 0.04 -3.30
C THR A 62 -3.91 1.10 -4.31
N GLU A 63 -2.98 1.56 -5.16
CA GLU A 63 -3.27 2.56 -6.19
C GLU A 63 -4.37 2.09 -7.15
N LYS A 64 -4.28 0.85 -7.64
CA LYS A 64 -5.33 0.26 -8.50
C LYS A 64 -6.69 0.20 -7.81
N LEU A 65 -6.72 -0.16 -6.53
CA LEU A 65 -7.97 -0.22 -5.77
C LEU A 65 -8.56 1.18 -5.57
N LEU A 66 -7.73 2.17 -5.25
CA LEU A 66 -8.16 3.57 -5.09
C LEU A 66 -8.73 4.14 -6.40
N VAL A 67 -8.06 3.91 -7.53
CA VAL A 67 -8.54 4.33 -8.86
C VAL A 67 -9.87 3.66 -9.19
N LYS A 68 -9.99 2.35 -8.93
CA LYS A 68 -11.21 1.58 -9.19
C LYS A 68 -12.38 2.02 -8.30
N ALA A 69 -12.10 2.42 -7.05
CA ALA A 69 -13.13 2.85 -6.10
C ALA A 69 -13.74 4.20 -6.47
N GLY A 70 -13.02 5.06 -7.20
CA GLY A 70 -13.58 6.29 -7.77
C GLY A 70 -14.06 7.30 -6.72
N PHE A 71 -13.35 7.43 -5.60
CA PHE A 71 -13.70 8.40 -4.56
C PHE A 71 -13.60 9.84 -5.08
N ASP A 72 -14.62 10.65 -4.77
CA ASP A 72 -14.67 12.07 -5.17
C ASP A 72 -13.60 12.94 -4.49
N SER A 73 -13.09 12.50 -3.33
CA SER A 73 -12.08 13.22 -2.55
C SER A 73 -11.01 12.29 -1.99
N ALA A 74 -9.85 12.87 -1.67
CA ALA A 74 -8.75 12.16 -1.01
C ALA A 74 -8.89 12.12 0.53
N SER A 75 -10.09 12.37 1.07
CA SER A 75 -10.34 12.53 2.50
C SER A 75 -9.93 11.31 3.31
N SER A 76 -9.25 11.54 4.43
CA SER A 76 -8.88 10.54 5.40
C SER A 76 -9.76 10.64 6.65
N LEU A 77 -9.82 9.57 7.46
CA LEU A 77 -10.56 9.62 8.72
C LEU A 77 -9.88 10.58 9.72
N GLU A 78 -8.57 10.79 9.59
CA GLU A 78 -7.80 11.75 10.37
C GLU A 78 -8.17 13.21 10.06
N ASP A 79 -8.77 13.48 8.89
CA ASP A 79 -9.20 14.82 8.48
C ASP A 79 -10.55 15.22 9.08
N ILE A 80 -11.21 14.34 9.85
CA ILE A 80 -12.53 14.60 10.42
C ILE A 80 -12.42 15.63 11.56
N ASP A 81 -13.11 16.76 11.38
CA ASP A 81 -13.29 17.75 12.43
C ASP A 81 -14.46 17.37 13.36
N TYR A 82 -14.12 16.75 14.49
CA TYR A 82 -15.10 16.36 15.52
C TYR A 82 -15.72 17.57 16.25
N SER A 83 -15.12 18.77 16.16
CA SER A 83 -15.73 19.98 16.74
C SER A 83 -16.94 20.46 15.94
N PHE A 84 -16.95 20.20 14.63
CA PHE A 84 -18.06 20.54 13.73
C PHE A 84 -19.30 19.68 13.96
N ASN A 85 -19.12 18.40 14.35
CA ASN A 85 -20.21 17.49 14.67
C ASN A 85 -19.94 16.78 16.01
N PRO A 86 -20.31 17.39 17.15
CA PRO A 86 -20.10 16.81 18.48
C PRO A 86 -20.87 15.51 18.74
N SER A 87 -21.87 15.20 17.91
CA SER A 87 -22.62 13.94 18.01
C SER A 87 -21.91 12.75 17.37
N LEU A 88 -20.80 13.00 16.65
CA LEU A 88 -20.00 11.96 16.03
C LEU A 88 -19.11 11.29 17.09
N ASP A 89 -19.31 10.00 17.28
CA ASP A 89 -18.51 9.18 18.18
C ASP A 89 -17.17 8.84 17.52
N LYS A 90 -16.09 9.48 18.01
CA LYS A 90 -14.73 9.26 17.50
C LYS A 90 -14.26 7.82 17.68
N ASP A 91 -14.54 7.20 18.82
CA ASP A 91 -14.09 5.84 19.10
C ASP A 91 -14.73 4.85 18.11
N LYS A 92 -16.00 5.07 17.77
CA LYS A 92 -16.70 4.29 16.75
C LYS A 92 -16.11 4.50 15.35
N ILE A 93 -15.75 5.73 14.98
CA ILE A 93 -15.13 5.99 13.67
C ILE A 93 -13.75 5.35 13.57
N ASP A 94 -12.95 5.43 14.64
CA ASP A 94 -11.64 4.79 14.72
C ASP A 94 -11.77 3.26 14.65
N GLU A 95 -12.79 2.68 15.28
CA GLU A 95 -13.12 1.25 15.17
C GLU A 95 -13.47 0.85 13.73
N LEU A 96 -14.37 1.60 13.08
CA LEU A 96 -14.71 1.36 11.67
C LEU A 96 -13.49 1.52 10.76
N GLY A 97 -12.57 2.43 11.09
CA GLY A 97 -11.30 2.65 10.40
C GLY A 97 -10.35 1.46 10.46
N ARG A 98 -10.48 0.57 11.46
CA ARG A 98 -9.73 -0.70 11.57
C ARG A 98 -10.30 -1.83 10.70
N LEU A 99 -11.49 -1.62 10.13
CA LEU A 99 -12.12 -2.52 9.16
C LEU A 99 -12.50 -3.91 9.71
N THR A 100 -12.65 -4.05 11.03
CA THR A 100 -13.04 -5.33 11.66
C THR A 100 -14.39 -5.84 11.13
N PHE A 101 -15.29 -4.93 10.77
CA PHE A 101 -16.59 -5.25 10.16
C PHE A 101 -16.46 -6.06 8.85
N LEU A 102 -15.37 -5.90 8.09
CA LEU A 102 -15.12 -6.70 6.88
C LEU A 102 -14.86 -8.16 7.24
N ASP A 103 -14.10 -8.40 8.30
CA ASP A 103 -13.76 -9.74 8.77
C ASP A 103 -15.01 -10.42 9.37
N ASN A 104 -15.85 -9.63 10.05
CA ASN A 104 -17.15 -10.07 10.59
C ASN A 104 -18.27 -10.19 9.54
N ARG A 105 -18.04 -9.73 8.30
CA ARG A 105 -19.04 -9.67 7.21
C ARG A 105 -20.28 -8.84 7.57
N GLU A 106 -20.06 -7.71 8.24
CA GLU A 106 -21.10 -6.77 8.66
C GLU A 106 -21.26 -5.63 7.67
N ASN A 107 -22.45 -5.01 7.66
CA ASN A 107 -22.74 -3.85 6.83
C ASN A 107 -22.70 -2.57 7.68
N ILE A 108 -22.16 -1.49 7.10
CA ILE A 108 -22.20 -0.16 7.71
C ILE A 108 -23.31 0.65 7.07
N ILE A 109 -24.14 1.28 7.90
CA ILE A 109 -25.14 2.25 7.46
C ILE A 109 -24.85 3.57 8.16
N ILE A 110 -24.61 4.63 7.38
CA ILE A 110 -24.34 5.99 7.89
C ILE A 110 -25.58 6.85 7.67
N ILE A 111 -26.21 7.30 8.75
CA ILE A 111 -27.46 8.07 8.73
C ILE A 111 -27.23 9.44 9.36
N GLY A 112 -27.76 10.49 8.73
CA GLY A 112 -27.70 11.85 9.28
C GLY A 112 -28.08 12.93 8.26
N PRO A 113 -28.32 14.18 8.72
CA PRO A 113 -28.67 15.31 7.86
C PRO A 113 -27.67 15.55 6.72
N PRO A 114 -28.03 16.21 5.61
CA PRO A 114 -27.07 16.59 4.58
C PRO A 114 -25.96 17.49 5.17
N GLY A 115 -24.72 17.36 4.66
CA GLY A 115 -23.59 18.21 5.08
C GLY A 115 -22.82 17.78 6.35
N VAL A 116 -23.21 16.71 7.04
CA VAL A 116 -22.57 16.29 8.32
C VAL A 116 -21.35 15.36 8.18
N GLY A 117 -20.71 15.32 7.00
CA GLY A 117 -19.49 14.51 6.79
C GLY A 117 -19.69 13.03 6.45
N LYS A 118 -20.92 12.57 6.14
CA LYS A 118 -21.19 11.15 5.81
C LYS A 118 -20.35 10.61 4.65
N SER A 119 -20.30 11.35 3.53
CA SER A 119 -19.48 10.96 2.37
C SER A 119 -17.99 10.95 2.71
N MET A 120 -17.54 11.87 3.55
CA MET A 120 -16.15 11.92 4.02
C MET A 120 -15.79 10.67 4.83
N ILE A 121 -16.65 10.27 5.77
CA ILE A 121 -16.48 9.04 6.57
C ILE A 121 -16.46 7.81 5.66
N ALA A 122 -17.43 7.69 4.75
CA ALA A 122 -17.51 6.56 3.83
C ALA A 122 -16.25 6.45 2.95
N THR A 123 -15.77 7.59 2.43
CA THR A 123 -14.52 7.68 1.66
C THR A 123 -13.30 7.30 2.50
N GLY A 124 -13.18 7.80 3.74
CA GLY A 124 -12.08 7.46 4.64
C GLY A 124 -12.01 5.97 4.95
N ILE A 125 -13.15 5.35 5.30
CA ILE A 125 -13.26 3.90 5.51
C ILE A 125 -12.88 3.14 4.23
N GLY A 126 -13.42 3.53 3.08
CA GLY A 126 -13.12 2.90 1.80
C GLY A 126 -11.64 2.99 1.41
N ARG A 127 -10.99 4.11 1.70
CA ARG A 127 -9.55 4.31 1.45
C ARG A 127 -8.70 3.46 2.38
N ASN A 128 -9.07 3.30 3.64
CA ASN A 128 -8.42 2.35 4.53
C ASN A 128 -8.56 0.92 4.00
N ALA A 129 -9.74 0.55 3.49
CA ALA A 129 -9.96 -0.78 2.91
C ALA A 129 -9.11 -1.03 1.64
N CYS A 130 -8.79 0.01 0.88
CA CYS A 130 -7.88 -0.11 -0.26
C CYS A 130 -6.41 -0.34 0.14
N ARG A 131 -6.03 0.05 1.36
CA ARG A 131 -4.67 -0.06 1.91
C ARG A 131 -4.43 -1.35 2.71
N LYS A 132 -5.49 -2.10 3.04
CA LYS A 132 -5.43 -3.43 3.71
C LYS A 132 -5.06 -4.54 2.69
#